data_AF-A0AAJ2VEU5-F1
#
_entry.id   AF-A0AAJ2VEU5-F1
#
_cell.length_a   1.000
_cell.length_b   1.000
_cell.length_c   1.000
_cell.angle_alpha   90.00
_cell.angle_beta   90.00
_cell.angle_gamma   90.00
#
_symmetry.space_group_name_H-M   'P 1'
#
loop_
_entity.id
_entity.type
_entity.pdbx_description
1 polymer ?
#
loop_
_entity_poly.entity_id
_entity_poly.type
_entity_poly.pdbx_seq_one_letter_code
_entity_poly.pdbx_strand_id
1 'polypeptide(L)'
;MNNLIRVFVIMFGFFGIAPAISYPMQIADDSEHVDMATQRVAELTKSLMTADKNEKNEIFNRIKIILDENPENINVRKMYANNLLAEGRYPEGLKNLEIINKQHLTRTDLLAECMVKERLGKKDENCYRKVIQLSEKASIVDSDYITAIFFVDEKRFSILTERLIKEGKFKESDFLVFTLGKEKMLREFFP
;
A
#
# COMPACT_ATOMS: atom_id res chain seq x y z
N MET A 1 -19.78 -2.34 -60.00
CA MET A 1 -19.29 -3.10 -61.17
C MET A 1 -18.45 -2.16 -62.03
N ASN A 2 -17.26 -2.65 -62.40
CA ASN A 2 -16.31 -2.14 -63.41
C ASN A 2 -15.40 -0.96 -63.06
N ASN A 3 -14.21 -1.32 -62.54
CA ASN A 3 -12.86 -0.96 -62.99
C ASN A 3 -12.71 0.17 -64.02
N LEU A 4 -11.76 1.09 -63.80
CA LEU A 4 -10.54 1.14 -64.62
C LEU A 4 -9.41 1.99 -64.00
N ILE A 5 -8.22 1.42 -64.10
CA ILE A 5 -6.89 1.91 -63.72
C ILE A 5 -6.40 2.99 -64.69
N ARG A 6 -5.65 3.99 -64.21
CA ARG A 6 -4.53 4.60 -64.96
C ARG A 6 -3.39 5.04 -64.03
N VAL A 7 -2.29 4.29 -64.14
CA VAL A 7 -0.88 4.61 -63.81
C VAL A 7 -0.42 5.70 -64.82
N PHE A 8 0.51 6.62 -64.65
CA PHE A 8 1.86 6.72 -64.08
C PHE A 8 2.22 8.22 -64.09
N VAL A 9 3.10 8.71 -63.21
CA VAL A 9 4.38 9.37 -63.59
C VAL A 9 5.27 9.39 -62.35
N ILE A 10 6.42 8.74 -62.51
CA ILE A 10 7.59 8.74 -61.63
C ILE A 10 8.35 10.05 -61.83
N MET A 11 8.82 10.67 -60.75
CA MET A 11 9.96 11.59 -60.77
C MET A 11 10.92 11.19 -59.65
N PHE A 12 12.01 10.54 -60.05
CA PHE A 12 13.20 10.29 -59.23
C PHE A 12 13.98 11.60 -59.06
N GLY A 13 14.50 11.86 -57.86
CA GLY A 13 15.37 13.01 -57.64
C GLY A 13 16.05 13.01 -56.27
N PHE A 14 17.26 12.46 -56.25
CA PHE A 14 18.36 12.71 -55.31
C PHE A 14 18.40 11.99 -53.94
N PHE A 15 19.24 10.95 -53.97
CA PHE A 15 20.15 10.49 -52.92
C PHE A 15 20.62 11.61 -51.96
N GLY A 16 20.30 11.43 -50.68
CA GLY A 16 21.02 11.99 -49.56
C GLY A 16 21.23 10.87 -48.54
N ILE A 17 22.36 10.17 -48.63
CA ILE A 17 22.79 9.17 -47.67
C ILE A 17 23.20 9.93 -46.40
N ALA A 18 22.31 10.02 -45.41
CA ALA A 18 22.72 10.36 -44.06
C ALA A 18 23.39 9.11 -43.45
N PRO A 19 24.60 9.22 -42.89
CA PRO A 19 25.20 8.09 -42.18
C PRO A 19 24.28 7.72 -41.01
N ALA A 20 23.91 6.44 -40.96
CA ALA A 20 23.29 5.85 -39.80
C ALA A 20 24.25 5.98 -38.63
N ILE A 21 24.08 7.06 -37.84
CA ILE A 21 24.64 7.13 -36.51
C ILE A 21 23.82 6.13 -35.70
N SER A 22 24.33 4.91 -35.65
CA SER A 22 23.96 3.91 -34.66
C SER A 22 24.35 4.46 -33.29
N TYR A 23 23.45 5.25 -32.70
CA TYR A 23 23.46 5.42 -31.26
C TYR A 23 23.40 4.00 -30.67
N PRO A 24 24.33 3.60 -29.79
CA PRO A 24 24.09 2.43 -29.00
C PRO A 24 22.78 2.69 -28.26
N MET A 25 21.73 1.97 -28.68
CA MET A 25 20.55 1.78 -27.88
C MET A 25 21.07 1.21 -26.58
N GLN A 26 21.18 2.08 -25.58
CA GLN A 26 21.45 1.69 -24.22
C GLN A 26 20.21 0.87 -23.86
N ILE A 27 20.32 -0.44 -24.07
CA ILE A 27 19.41 -1.41 -23.51
C ILE A 27 19.51 -1.12 -22.02
N ALA A 28 18.50 -0.41 -21.51
CA ALA A 28 18.25 -0.42 -20.08
C ALA A 28 18.19 -1.91 -19.75
N ASP A 29 19.20 -2.35 -19.01
CA ASP A 29 19.19 -3.65 -18.37
C ASP A 29 17.99 -3.64 -17.43
N ASP A 30 16.83 -4.01 -17.95
CA ASP A 30 15.63 -4.38 -17.20
C ASP A 30 15.89 -5.74 -16.52
N SER A 31 17.06 -5.89 -15.90
CA SER A 31 17.23 -6.86 -14.85
C SER A 31 16.37 -6.36 -13.71
N GLU A 32 15.15 -6.90 -13.62
CA GLU A 32 14.28 -6.82 -12.47
C GLU A 32 15.16 -7.09 -11.24
N HIS A 33 15.58 -6.02 -10.56
CA HIS A 33 16.49 -6.13 -9.44
C HIS A 33 15.72 -6.82 -8.32
N VAL A 34 15.89 -8.14 -8.22
CA VAL A 34 15.23 -8.95 -7.21
C VAL A 34 15.65 -8.41 -5.85
N ASP A 35 14.69 -7.83 -5.13
CA ASP A 35 14.89 -7.36 -3.77
C ASP A 35 15.05 -8.56 -2.83
N MET A 36 16.28 -9.07 -2.77
CA MET A 36 16.65 -10.25 -1.99
C MET A 36 16.34 -10.08 -0.50
N ALA A 37 16.42 -8.86 0.03
CA ALA A 37 16.12 -8.60 1.43
C ALA A 37 14.61 -8.80 1.69
N THR A 38 13.76 -8.23 0.83
CA THR A 38 12.31 -8.43 0.90
C THR A 38 11.94 -9.90 0.74
N GLN A 39 12.56 -10.63 -0.20
CA GLN A 39 12.29 -12.05 -0.39
C GLN A 39 12.64 -12.89 0.85
N ARG A 40 13.80 -12.66 1.46
CA ARG A 40 14.21 -13.36 2.70
C ARG A 40 13.23 -13.08 3.84
N VAL A 41 12.77 -11.85 3.97
CA VAL A 41 11.78 -11.48 5.00
C VAL A 41 10.41 -12.11 4.69
N ALA A 42 10.04 -12.28 3.43
CA ALA A 42 8.83 -13.02 3.04
C ALA A 42 8.89 -14.49 3.44
N GLU A 43 10.03 -15.14 3.24
CA GLU A 43 10.24 -16.53 3.68
C GLU A 43 10.15 -16.66 5.21
N LEU A 44 10.79 -15.76 5.94
CA LEU A 44 10.72 -15.69 7.40
C LEU A 44 9.29 -15.43 7.89
N THR A 45 8.55 -14.55 7.22
CA THR A 45 7.14 -14.24 7.52
C THR A 45 6.27 -15.50 7.38
N LYS A 46 6.50 -16.30 6.34
CA LYS A 46 5.78 -17.58 6.17
C LYS A 46 6.04 -18.53 7.33
N SER A 47 7.27 -18.59 7.83
CA SER A 47 7.63 -19.44 8.98
C SER A 47 6.95 -19.03 10.28
N LEU A 48 6.60 -17.74 10.48
CA LEU A 48 5.89 -17.27 11.67
C LEU A 48 4.53 -17.96 11.88
N MET A 49 3.87 -18.41 10.79
CA MET A 49 2.54 -19.01 10.85
C MET A 49 2.50 -20.35 11.60
N THR A 50 3.61 -21.08 11.62
CA THR A 50 3.73 -22.41 12.24
C THR A 50 4.70 -22.44 13.42
N ALA A 51 5.44 -21.35 13.62
CA ALA A 51 6.48 -21.25 14.64
C ALA A 51 5.90 -21.19 16.05
N ASP A 52 6.59 -21.82 17.00
CA ASP A 52 6.33 -21.63 18.42
C ASP A 52 6.84 -20.27 18.93
N LYS A 53 6.59 -19.96 20.21
CA LYS A 53 6.96 -18.66 20.79
C LYS A 53 8.47 -18.36 20.71
N ASN A 54 9.33 -19.36 20.92
CA ASN A 54 10.78 -19.18 20.90
C ASN A 54 11.26 -19.01 19.46
N GLU A 55 10.75 -19.84 18.55
CA GLU A 55 11.04 -19.74 17.12
C GLU A 55 10.59 -18.39 16.55
N LYS A 56 9.41 -17.89 16.93
CA LYS A 56 8.93 -16.56 16.54
C LYS A 56 9.89 -15.45 16.98
N ASN A 57 10.39 -15.50 18.21
CA ASN A 57 11.38 -14.52 18.69
C ASN A 57 12.68 -14.56 17.88
N GLU A 58 13.15 -15.76 17.53
CA GLU A 58 14.32 -15.91 16.68
C GLU A 58 14.08 -15.36 15.28
N ILE A 59 12.92 -15.66 14.68
CA ILE A 59 12.52 -15.13 13.37
C ILE A 59 12.48 -13.61 13.40
N PHE A 60 11.86 -12.99 14.42
CA PHE A 60 11.85 -11.54 14.56
C PHE A 60 13.26 -10.94 14.67
N ASN A 61 14.17 -11.58 15.39
CA ASN A 61 15.56 -11.14 15.47
C ASN A 61 16.25 -11.20 14.10
N ARG A 62 16.01 -12.26 13.32
CA ARG A 62 16.55 -12.38 11.95
C ARG A 62 15.99 -11.31 11.02
N ILE A 63 14.68 -11.05 11.05
CA ILE A 63 14.06 -9.97 10.27
C ILE A 63 14.66 -8.62 10.69
N LYS A 64 14.85 -8.39 11.99
CA LYS A 64 15.46 -7.16 12.51
C LYS A 64 16.89 -6.97 12.01
N ILE A 65 17.71 -8.02 11.98
CA ILE A 65 19.08 -7.95 11.43
C ILE A 65 19.02 -7.54 9.94
N ILE A 66 18.15 -8.18 9.14
CA ILE A 66 17.98 -7.83 7.73
C ILE A 66 17.54 -6.37 7.57
N LEU A 67 16.62 -5.89 8.41
CA LEU A 67 16.18 -4.49 8.40
C LEU A 67 17.33 -3.52 8.78
N ASP A 68 18.15 -3.87 9.77
CA ASP A 68 19.27 -3.04 10.21
C ASP A 68 20.37 -2.99 9.12
N GLU A 69 20.55 -4.06 8.33
CA GLU A 69 21.42 -4.10 7.15
C GLU A 69 20.84 -3.36 5.93
N ASN A 70 19.52 -3.19 5.87
CA ASN A 70 18.79 -2.59 4.74
C ASN A 70 17.82 -1.48 5.22
N PRO A 71 18.32 -0.41 5.89
CA PRO A 71 17.48 0.52 6.64
C PRO A 71 16.50 1.34 5.77
N GLU A 72 16.83 1.56 4.51
CA GLU A 72 16.00 2.28 3.53
C GLU A 72 15.03 1.38 2.77
N ASN A 73 15.10 0.06 2.98
CA ASN A 73 14.18 -0.87 2.34
C ASN A 73 12.81 -0.82 3.02
N ILE A 74 11.91 -0.04 2.43
CA ILE A 74 10.57 0.20 2.96
C ILE A 74 9.72 -1.08 3.00
N ASN A 75 9.92 -2.00 2.07
CA ASN A 75 9.17 -3.25 2.01
C ASN A 75 9.54 -4.16 3.18
N VAL A 76 10.84 -4.34 3.44
CA VAL A 76 11.33 -5.04 4.63
C VAL A 76 10.76 -4.43 5.91
N ARG A 77 10.77 -3.10 6.03
CA ARG A 77 10.22 -2.40 7.20
C ARG A 77 8.71 -2.60 7.36
N LYS A 78 7.95 -2.54 6.27
CA LYS A 78 6.50 -2.79 6.26
C LYS A 78 6.17 -4.20 6.70
N MET A 79 6.88 -5.20 6.16
CA MET A 79 6.70 -6.60 6.57
C MET A 79 7.04 -6.79 8.05
N TYR A 80 8.14 -6.20 8.53
CA TYR A 80 8.49 -6.26 9.95
C TYR A 80 7.41 -5.62 10.83
N ALA A 81 6.94 -4.42 10.49
CA ALA A 81 5.86 -3.73 11.22
C ALA A 81 4.58 -4.58 11.25
N ASN A 82 4.13 -5.10 10.12
CA ASN A 82 2.90 -5.90 10.03
C ASN A 82 2.98 -7.18 10.86
N ASN A 83 4.12 -7.88 10.82
CA ASN A 83 4.33 -9.07 11.65
C ASN A 83 4.35 -8.74 13.14
N LEU A 84 4.97 -7.63 13.54
CA LEU A 84 4.93 -7.16 14.93
C LEU A 84 3.50 -6.88 15.39
N LEU A 85 2.69 -6.23 14.56
CA LEU A 85 1.30 -5.92 14.88
C LEU A 85 0.45 -7.19 14.98
N ALA A 86 0.63 -8.15 14.07
CA ALA A 86 -0.07 -9.44 14.10
C ALA A 86 0.26 -10.27 15.36
N GLU A 87 1.47 -10.12 15.91
CA GLU A 87 1.91 -10.81 17.13
C GLU A 87 1.70 -10.00 18.41
N GLY A 88 0.89 -8.93 18.37
CA GLY A 88 0.56 -8.13 19.55
C GLY A 88 1.70 -7.23 20.05
N ARG A 89 2.82 -7.11 19.31
CA ARG A 89 3.98 -6.26 19.65
C ARG A 89 3.75 -4.81 19.23
N TYR A 90 2.60 -4.24 19.58
CA TYR A 90 2.13 -2.96 19.02
C TYR A 90 3.05 -1.76 19.24
N PRO A 91 3.69 -1.56 20.42
CA PRO A 91 4.59 -0.42 20.59
C PRO A 91 5.76 -0.42 19.58
N GLU A 92 6.28 -1.60 19.25
CA GLU A 92 7.36 -1.73 18.28
C GLU A 92 6.85 -1.65 16.83
N GLY A 93 5.69 -2.24 16.55
CA GLY A 93 5.02 -2.09 15.26
C GLY A 93 4.71 -0.63 14.95
N LEU A 94 4.19 0.11 15.93
CA LEU A 94 3.90 1.54 15.83
C LEU A 94 5.16 2.35 15.52
N LYS A 95 6.27 2.10 16.22
CA LYS A 95 7.54 2.80 15.95
C LYS A 95 7.98 2.61 14.49
N ASN A 96 7.79 1.43 13.92
CA ASN A 96 8.13 1.18 12.52
C ASN A 96 7.14 1.84 11.55
N LEU A 97 5.85 1.86 11.85
CA LEU A 97 4.85 2.63 11.07
C LEU A 97 5.18 4.12 11.04
N GLU A 98 5.57 4.70 12.17
CA GLU A 98 5.97 6.12 12.23
C GLU A 98 7.21 6.41 11.38
N ILE A 99 8.15 5.47 11.26
CA ILE A 99 9.30 5.59 10.35
C ILE A 99 8.83 5.49 8.89
N ILE A 100 7.98 4.51 8.57
CA ILE A 100 7.40 4.33 7.24
C ILE A 100 6.69 5.63 6.80
N ASN A 101 5.82 6.19 7.63
CA ASN A 101 5.05 7.40 7.29
C ASN A 101 5.92 8.66 7.20
N LYS A 102 7.06 8.72 7.88
CA LYS A 102 8.05 9.80 7.72
C LYS A 102 8.79 9.73 6.38
N GLN A 103 9.13 8.52 5.92
CA GLN A 103 9.88 8.31 4.68
C GLN A 103 8.97 8.30 3.45
N HIS A 104 7.83 7.62 3.54
CA HIS A 104 6.90 7.39 2.46
C HIS A 104 5.46 7.34 2.99
N LEU A 105 4.85 8.52 3.12
CA LEU A 105 3.49 8.66 3.61
C LEU A 105 2.47 8.11 2.61
N THR A 106 1.75 7.06 2.98
CA THR A 106 0.56 6.59 2.26
C THR A 106 -0.68 6.71 3.14
N ARG A 107 -1.88 6.70 2.52
CA ARG A 107 -3.15 6.77 3.26
C ARG A 107 -3.34 5.54 4.16
N THR A 108 -3.01 4.36 3.64
CA THR A 108 -3.14 3.07 4.32
C THR A 108 -2.17 2.95 5.48
N ASP A 109 -0.89 3.27 5.27
CA ASP A 109 0.13 3.22 6.34
C ASP A 109 -0.18 4.24 7.45
N LEU A 110 -0.70 5.43 7.08
CA LEU A 110 -1.14 6.43 8.05
C LEU A 110 -2.37 5.96 8.84
N LEU A 111 -3.36 5.36 8.17
CA LEU A 111 -4.54 4.82 8.85
C LEU A 111 -4.15 3.73 9.86
N ALA A 112 -3.27 2.81 9.48
CA ALA A 112 -2.74 1.79 10.38
C ALA A 112 -2.06 2.43 11.60
N GLU A 113 -1.25 3.48 11.41
CA GLU A 113 -0.63 4.22 12.52
C GLU A 113 -1.68 4.81 13.46
N CYS A 114 -2.72 5.47 12.92
CA CYS A 114 -3.79 6.07 13.72
C CYS A 114 -4.52 5.01 14.57
N MET A 115 -4.87 3.88 13.96
CA MET A 115 -5.60 2.80 14.62
C MET A 115 -4.75 2.11 15.70
N VAL A 116 -3.47 1.88 15.44
CA VAL A 116 -2.55 1.30 16.45
C VAL A 116 -2.34 2.27 17.62
N LYS A 117 -2.24 3.58 17.36
CA LYS A 117 -2.20 4.60 18.42
C LYS A 117 -3.45 4.55 19.29
N GLU A 118 -4.63 4.48 18.68
CA GLU A 118 -5.89 4.37 19.43
C GLU A 118 -6.01 3.04 20.20
N ARG A 119 -5.57 1.92 19.62
CA ARG A 119 -5.49 0.60 20.29
C ARG A 119 -4.61 0.62 21.54
N LEU A 120 -3.62 1.51 21.58
CA LEU A 120 -2.72 1.77 22.71
C LEU A 120 -3.23 2.89 23.65
N GLY A 121 -4.46 3.35 23.49
CA GLY A 121 -5.08 4.40 24.32
C GLY A 121 -4.61 5.82 23.99
N LYS A 122 -3.92 6.02 22.86
CA LYS A 122 -3.38 7.31 22.40
C LYS A 122 -4.18 7.85 21.22
N LYS A 123 -5.51 7.96 21.39
CA LYS A 123 -6.41 8.45 20.33
C LYS A 123 -5.93 9.83 19.82
N ASP A 124 -5.82 9.96 18.51
CA ASP A 124 -5.51 11.22 17.83
C ASP A 124 -6.46 11.42 16.64
N GLU A 125 -7.48 12.26 16.81
CA GLU A 125 -8.44 12.53 15.73
C GLU A 125 -7.80 13.25 14.54
N ASN A 126 -6.75 14.03 14.75
CA ASN A 126 -6.08 14.73 13.66
C ASN A 126 -5.37 13.75 12.73
N CYS A 127 -4.89 12.63 13.26
CA CYS A 127 -4.33 11.54 12.48
C CYS A 127 -5.35 11.02 11.44
N TYR A 128 -6.55 10.66 11.88
CA TYR A 128 -7.61 10.21 10.96
C TYR A 128 -8.09 11.32 10.02
N ARG A 129 -8.21 12.58 10.49
CA ARG A 129 -8.55 13.72 9.62
C ARG A 129 -7.52 13.90 8.51
N LYS A 130 -6.25 13.59 8.76
CA LYS A 130 -5.21 13.63 7.73
C LYS A 130 -5.40 12.53 6.67
N VAL A 131 -5.80 11.31 7.07
CA VAL A 131 -6.18 10.23 6.13
C VAL A 131 -7.34 10.67 5.23
N ILE A 132 -8.36 11.30 5.82
CA ILE A 132 -9.52 11.86 5.09
C ILE A 132 -9.07 12.89 4.06
N GLN A 133 -8.27 13.88 4.47
CA GLN A 133 -7.75 14.92 3.57
C GLN A 133 -6.95 14.36 2.39
N LEU A 134 -6.10 13.36 2.65
CA LEU A 134 -5.31 12.71 1.61
C LEU A 134 -6.22 11.96 0.61
N SER A 135 -7.27 11.30 1.11
CA SER A 135 -8.25 10.58 0.28
C SER A 135 -9.05 11.54 -0.58
N GLU A 136 -9.56 12.64 0.00
CA GLU A 136 -10.32 13.67 -0.69
C GLU A 136 -9.49 14.37 -1.77
N LYS A 137 -8.23 14.72 -1.46
CA LYS A 137 -7.30 15.31 -2.42
C LYS A 137 -7.05 14.38 -3.62
N ALA A 138 -7.00 13.08 -3.37
CA ALA A 138 -6.85 12.06 -4.42
C ALA A 138 -8.18 11.66 -5.08
N SER A 139 -9.32 12.15 -4.58
CA SER A 139 -10.68 11.74 -5.00
C SER A 139 -10.91 10.22 -4.89
N ILE A 140 -10.30 9.57 -3.90
CA ILE A 140 -10.43 8.13 -3.67
C ILE A 140 -11.45 7.88 -2.55
N VAL A 141 -12.39 6.97 -2.82
CA VAL A 141 -13.40 6.50 -1.86
C VAL A 141 -13.27 4.99 -1.74
N ASP A 142 -12.51 4.55 -0.74
CA ASP A 142 -12.20 3.16 -0.42
C ASP A 142 -12.44 2.86 1.07
N SER A 143 -12.16 1.63 1.49
CA SER A 143 -12.29 1.19 2.87
C SER A 143 -11.49 2.06 3.85
N ASP A 144 -10.32 2.54 3.45
CA ASP A 144 -9.46 3.37 4.31
C ASP A 144 -10.11 4.72 4.60
N TYR A 145 -10.63 5.36 3.56
CA TYR A 145 -11.36 6.62 3.69
C TYR A 145 -12.62 6.47 4.55
N ILE A 146 -13.42 5.42 4.29
CA ILE A 146 -14.64 5.12 5.04
C ILE A 146 -14.30 4.87 6.52
N THR A 147 -13.24 4.09 6.78
CA THR A 147 -12.75 3.81 8.14
C THR A 147 -12.31 5.07 8.85
N ALA A 148 -11.51 5.92 8.20
CA ALA A 148 -11.08 7.18 8.81
C ALA A 148 -12.28 8.07 9.19
N ILE A 149 -13.31 8.16 8.35
CA ILE A 149 -14.55 8.90 8.68
C ILE A 149 -15.27 8.26 9.87
N PHE A 150 -15.42 6.93 9.90
CA PHE A 150 -16.05 6.23 11.01
C PHE A 150 -15.45 6.61 12.38
N PHE A 151 -14.12 6.73 12.45
CA PHE A 151 -13.44 7.08 13.69
C PHE A 151 -13.67 8.52 14.18
N VAL A 152 -13.97 9.48 13.30
CA VAL A 152 -14.01 10.92 13.66
C VAL A 152 -15.32 11.66 13.36
N ASP A 153 -16.22 11.10 12.56
CA ASP A 153 -17.47 11.78 12.14
C ASP A 153 -18.58 10.76 11.83
N GLU A 154 -19.33 10.37 12.87
CA GLU A 154 -20.39 9.37 12.78
C GLU A 154 -21.55 9.81 11.88
N LYS A 155 -21.86 11.11 11.87
CA LYS A 155 -22.93 11.65 11.01
C LYS A 155 -22.54 11.54 9.55
N ARG A 156 -21.31 11.98 9.21
CA ARG A 156 -20.80 11.87 7.84
C ARG A 156 -20.65 10.42 7.41
N PHE A 157 -20.24 9.53 8.33
CA PHE A 157 -20.16 8.10 8.09
C PHE A 157 -21.53 7.52 7.67
N SER A 158 -22.60 7.77 8.43
CA SER A 158 -23.94 7.27 8.12
C SER A 158 -24.41 7.72 6.73
N ILE A 159 -24.31 9.03 6.45
CA ILE A 159 -24.72 9.61 5.17
C ILE A 159 -23.91 9.03 4.01
N LEU A 160 -22.59 8.88 4.18
CA LEU A 160 -21.71 8.33 3.16
C LEU A 160 -22.05 6.87 2.87
N THR A 161 -22.24 6.05 3.91
CA THR A 161 -22.56 4.63 3.80
C THR A 161 -23.88 4.41 3.07
N GLU A 162 -24.95 5.11 3.46
CA GLU A 162 -26.25 5.04 2.79
C GLU A 162 -26.15 5.41 1.30
N ARG A 163 -25.42 6.47 0.98
CA ARG A 163 -25.19 6.89 -0.41
C ARG A 163 -24.44 5.82 -1.20
N LEU A 164 -23.35 5.28 -0.66
CA LEU A 164 -22.51 4.29 -1.33
C LEU A 164 -23.25 2.98 -1.62
N ILE A 165 -24.12 2.55 -0.69
CA ILE A 165 -25.00 1.39 -0.89
C ILE A 165 -26.02 1.69 -1.98
N LYS A 166 -26.69 2.86 -1.92
CA LYS A 166 -27.69 3.26 -2.93
C LYS A 166 -27.10 3.40 -4.34
N GLU A 167 -25.84 3.84 -4.44
CA GLU A 167 -25.10 3.93 -5.72
C GLU A 167 -24.58 2.56 -6.21
N GLY A 168 -24.74 1.48 -5.43
CA GLY A 168 -24.26 0.13 -5.78
C GLY A 168 -22.73 -0.02 -5.75
N LYS A 169 -22.01 0.91 -5.10
CA LYS A 169 -20.55 0.87 -4.97
C LYS A 169 -20.08 -0.09 -3.89
N PHE A 170 -20.90 -0.28 -2.87
CA PHE A 170 -20.68 -1.19 -1.76
C PHE A 170 -21.98 -1.92 -1.42
N LYS A 171 -21.87 -3.11 -0.84
CA LYS A 171 -22.98 -3.87 -0.28
C LYS A 171 -23.11 -3.58 1.21
N GLU A 172 -24.31 -3.79 1.77
CA GLU A 172 -24.51 -3.71 3.23
C GLU A 172 -23.53 -4.61 4.00
N SER A 173 -23.21 -5.79 3.45
CA SER A 173 -22.24 -6.73 4.04
C SER A 173 -20.85 -6.14 4.22
N ASP A 174 -20.46 -5.19 3.37
CA ASP A 174 -19.12 -4.57 3.41
C ASP A 174 -18.98 -3.66 4.64
N PHE A 175 -20.09 -3.28 5.28
CA PHE A 175 -20.10 -2.41 6.45
C PHE A 175 -20.31 -3.15 7.78
N LEU A 176 -20.41 -4.49 7.79
CA LEU A 176 -20.68 -5.26 9.00
C LEU A 176 -19.65 -5.02 10.11
N VAL A 177 -18.38 -4.83 9.77
CA VAL A 177 -17.30 -4.58 10.75
C VAL A 177 -17.53 -3.29 11.56
N PHE A 178 -18.15 -2.27 10.97
CA PHE A 178 -18.40 -0.99 11.65
C PHE A 178 -19.49 -1.10 12.73
N THR A 179 -20.35 -2.11 12.64
CA THR A 179 -21.40 -2.37 13.65
C THR A 179 -20.85 -2.83 15.00
N LEU A 180 -19.59 -3.28 15.03
CA LEU A 180 -18.90 -3.70 16.25
C LEU A 180 -18.60 -2.52 17.21
N GLY A 181 -18.59 -1.30 16.69
CA GLY A 181 -18.07 -0.13 17.39
C GLY A 181 -16.54 -0.05 17.33
N LYS A 182 -16.01 1.16 17.56
CA LYS A 182 -14.58 1.51 17.37
C LYS A 182 -13.64 0.61 18.17
N GLU A 183 -13.90 0.43 19.45
CA GLU A 183 -13.01 -0.35 20.32
C GLU A 183 -12.93 -1.82 19.89
N LYS A 184 -14.08 -2.45 19.65
CA LYS A 184 -14.12 -3.85 19.24
C LYS A 184 -13.52 -4.03 17.84
N MET A 185 -13.82 -3.14 16.90
CA MET A 185 -13.19 -3.11 15.59
C MET A 185 -11.65 -3.05 15.68
N LEU A 186 -11.10 -2.20 16.55
CA LEU A 186 -9.65 -2.13 16.77
C LEU A 186 -9.07 -3.44 17.33
N ARG A 187 -9.81 -4.14 18.20
CA ARG A 187 -9.39 -5.45 18.73
C ARG A 187 -9.49 -6.57 17.69
N GLU A 188 -10.37 -6.47 16.69
CA GLU A 188 -10.40 -7.43 15.58
C GLU A 188 -9.21 -7.24 14.65
N PHE A 189 -8.84 -5.99 14.33
CA PHE A 189 -7.68 -5.70 13.48
C PHE A 189 -6.34 -5.87 14.19
N PHE A 190 -6.31 -5.60 15.49
CA PHE A 190 -5.13 -5.67 16.34
C PHE A 190 -5.50 -6.47 17.62
N PRO A 191 -5.55 -7.81 17.53
CA PRO A 191 -5.99 -8.71 18.60
C PRO A 191 -5.01 -8.75 19.77
#